data_AF-A0A1Q7LHH3-F1
#
_entry.id   AF-A0A1Q7LHH3-F1
#
_cell.length_a   1.000
_cell.length_b   1.000
_cell.length_c   1.000
_cell.angle_alpha   90.00
_cell.angle_beta   90.00
_cell.angle_gamma   90.00
#
_symmetry.space_group_name_H-M   'P 1'
#
loop_
_entity.id
_entity.type
_entity.pdbx_description
1 polymer ?
#
loop_
_entity_poly.entity_id
_entity_poly.type
_entity_poly.pdbx_seq_one_letter_code
_entity_poly.pdbx_strand_id
1 'polypeptide(L)'
;MGRFEEFGRRIDEEVARLKRMNNFEDFGKRVDEELARMKAFVKEEVAPETEKRTAQFLREVSEKLSEAAGWIEERNAARNAQNPPKP
;
A
#
# COMPACT_ATOMS: atom_id res chain seq x y z
N MET A 1 -1.82 3.59 -26.30
CA MET A 1 -2.06 2.95 -24.99
C MET A 1 -1.67 3.95 -23.92
N GLY A 2 -2.57 4.27 -22.99
CA GLY A 2 -2.50 5.48 -22.17
C GLY A 2 -1.57 5.34 -20.96
N ARG A 3 -0.87 6.42 -20.59
CA ARG A 3 0.04 6.50 -19.43
C ARG A 3 -0.58 6.04 -18.10
N PHE A 4 -1.90 6.17 -17.94
CA PHE A 4 -2.61 5.68 -16.75
C PHE A 4 -2.68 4.14 -16.67
N GLU A 5 -2.78 3.49 -17.82
CA GLU A 5 -2.80 2.02 -17.94
C GLU A 5 -1.41 1.43 -17.66
N GLU A 6 -0.37 2.20 -17.97
CA GLU A 6 1.03 1.89 -17.66
C GLU A 6 1.31 2.07 -16.15
N PHE A 7 0.78 3.13 -15.54
CA PHE A 7 0.87 3.35 -14.10
C PHE A 7 0.14 2.24 -13.32
N GLY A 8 -1.07 1.86 -13.75
CA GLY A 8 -1.83 0.77 -13.13
C GLY A 8 -1.08 -0.57 -13.15
N ARG A 9 -0.54 -0.96 -14.31
CA ARG A 9 0.29 -2.18 -14.43
C ARG A 9 1.52 -2.15 -13.54
N ARG A 10 2.17 -1.00 -13.43
CA ARG A 10 3.38 -0.83 -12.61
C ARG A 10 3.08 -0.95 -11.12
N ILE A 11 1.94 -0.42 -10.67
CA ILE A 11 1.46 -0.59 -9.29
C ILE A 11 1.16 -2.07 -9.00
N ASP A 12 0.49 -2.78 -9.91
CA ASP A 12 0.18 -4.21 -9.72
C ASP A 12 1.45 -5.07 -9.60
N GLU A 13 2.48 -4.78 -10.41
CA GLU A 13 3.78 -5.46 -10.34
C GLU A 13 4.52 -5.17 -9.02
N GLU A 14 4.48 -3.93 -8.55
CA GLU A 14 5.13 -3.50 -7.31
C GLU A 14 4.44 -4.11 -6.08
N VAL A 15 3.10 -4.18 -6.08
CA VAL A 15 2.31 -4.88 -5.06
C VAL A 15 2.63 -6.38 -5.06
N ALA A 16 2.77 -7.01 -6.24
CA ALA A 16 3.18 -8.41 -6.34
C ALA A 16 4.63 -8.65 -5.87
N ARG A 17 5.52 -7.66 -5.97
CA ARG A 17 6.87 -7.70 -5.38
C ARG A 17 6.85 -7.55 -3.88
N LEU A 18 6.06 -6.62 -3.34
CA LEU A 18 5.88 -6.44 -1.90
C LEU A 18 5.35 -7.71 -1.24
N LYS A 19 4.41 -8.41 -1.87
CA LYS A 19 3.92 -9.73 -1.40
C LYS A 19 4.99 -10.83 -1.33
N ARG A 20 6.14 -10.66 -2.01
CA ARG A 20 7.26 -11.61 -2.05
C ARG A 20 8.43 -11.21 -1.15
N MET A 21 8.41 -10.04 -0.52
CA MET A 21 9.48 -9.62 0.40
C MET A 21 9.29 -10.26 1.78
N ASN A 22 10.34 -10.91 2.26
CA ASN A 22 10.37 -11.61 3.56
C ASN A 22 10.88 -10.72 4.72
N ASN A 23 11.19 -9.44 4.46
CA ASN A 23 11.78 -8.52 5.44
C ASN A 23 10.87 -7.29 5.63
N PHE A 24 10.46 -7.07 6.88
CA PHE A 24 9.60 -5.96 7.30
C PHE A 24 10.31 -4.60 7.14
N GLU A 25 11.64 -4.56 7.28
CA GLU A 25 12.43 -3.33 7.14
C GLU A 25 12.46 -2.83 5.68
N ASP A 26 12.65 -3.74 4.73
CA ASP A 26 12.67 -3.39 3.31
C ASP A 26 11.26 -3.03 2.80
N PHE A 27 10.23 -3.65 3.38
CA PHE A 27 8.84 -3.23 3.18
C PHE A 27 8.61 -1.80 3.68
N GLY A 28 9.05 -1.50 4.92
CA GLY A 28 8.94 -0.17 5.52
C GLY A 28 9.61 0.92 4.67
N LYS A 29 10.87 0.69 4.25
CA LYS A 29 11.61 1.62 3.37
C LYS A 29 10.88 1.89 2.06
N ARG A 30 10.33 0.86 1.43
CA ARG A 30 9.62 1.02 0.14
C ARG A 30 8.29 1.75 0.30
N VAL A 31 7.57 1.49 1.39
CA VAL A 31 6.34 2.24 1.72
C VAL A 31 6.66 3.72 1.98
N ASP A 32 7.71 4.01 2.73
CA ASP A 32 8.14 5.40 3.00
C ASP A 32 8.53 6.15 1.72
N GLU A 33 9.25 5.50 0.81
CA GLU A 33 9.60 6.08 -0.50
C GLU A 33 8.37 6.38 -1.36
N GLU A 34 7.40 5.46 -1.42
CA GLU A 34 6.17 5.68 -2.19
C GLU A 34 5.29 6.76 -1.55
N LEU A 35 5.23 6.83 -0.21
CA LEU A 35 4.54 7.92 0.49
C LEU A 35 5.18 9.27 0.21
N ALA A 36 6.51 9.34 0.15
CA ALA A 36 7.24 10.55 -0.23
C ALA A 36 6.91 10.98 -1.67
N ARG A 37 6.88 10.03 -2.62
CA ARG A 37 6.47 10.27 -4.00
C ARG A 37 5.03 10.77 -4.10
N MET A 38 4.11 10.16 -3.35
CA MET A 38 2.70 10.55 -3.33
C MET A 38 2.54 11.96 -2.74
N LYS A 39 3.28 12.31 -1.69
CA LYS A 39 3.28 13.66 -1.11
C LYS A 39 3.79 14.71 -2.08
N ALA A 40 4.84 14.40 -2.86
CA ALA A 40 5.36 15.29 -3.89
C ALA A 40 4.31 15.50 -4.99
N PHE A 41 3.69 14.43 -5.49
CA PHE A 41 2.61 14.51 -6.47
C PHE A 41 1.42 15.36 -5.99
N VAL A 42 0.99 15.17 -4.74
CA VAL A 42 -0.10 15.96 -4.15
C VAL A 42 0.26 17.45 -4.05
N LYS A 43 1.53 17.78 -3.77
CA LYS A 43 1.97 19.16 -3.59
C LYS A 43 2.23 19.89 -4.91
N GLU A 44 2.76 19.18 -5.90
CA GLU A 44 3.27 19.80 -7.14
C GLU A 44 2.27 19.71 -8.31
N GLU A 45 1.45 18.65 -8.36
CA GLU A 45 0.62 18.37 -9.54
C GLU A 45 -0.89 18.43 -9.27
N VAL A 46 -1.33 18.55 -8.02
CA VAL A 46 -2.75 18.71 -7.71
C VAL A 46 -3.13 20.17 -7.87
N ALA A 47 -3.72 20.48 -9.03
CA ALA A 47 -4.38 21.75 -9.25
C ALA A 47 -5.68 21.84 -8.41
N PRO A 48 -6.14 23.05 -8.05
CA PRO A 48 -7.36 23.26 -7.24
C PRO A 48 -8.59 22.52 -7.77
N GLU A 49 -8.70 22.38 -9.09
CA GLU A 49 -9.82 21.68 -9.75
C GLU A 49 -9.80 20.16 -9.52
N THR A 50 -8.67 19.59 -9.11
CA THR A 50 -8.47 18.15 -8.91
C THR A 50 -8.37 17.72 -7.44
N GLU A 51 -8.22 18.67 -6.51
CA GLU A 51 -8.06 18.42 -5.07
C GLU A 51 -9.13 17.48 -4.49
N LYS A 52 -10.40 17.69 -4.83
CA LYS A 52 -11.50 16.86 -4.34
C LYS A 52 -11.37 15.40 -4.78
N ARG A 53 -10.96 15.19 -6.03
CA ARG A 53 -10.77 13.85 -6.61
C ARG A 53 -9.55 13.17 -6.02
N THR A 54 -8.46 13.91 -5.83
CA THR A 54 -7.26 13.41 -5.15
C THR A 54 -7.58 13.02 -3.71
N ALA A 55 -8.34 13.82 -2.97
CA ALA A 55 -8.74 13.50 -1.61
C ALA A 55 -9.65 12.26 -1.53
N GLN A 56 -10.50 12.01 -2.53
CA GLN A 56 -11.28 10.78 -2.61
C GLN A 56 -10.39 9.56 -2.89
N PHE A 57 -9.50 9.66 -3.87
CA PHE A 57 -8.55 8.61 -4.21
C PHE A 57 -7.68 8.21 -3.01
N LEU A 58 -7.17 9.19 -2.24
CA LEU A 58 -6.38 8.93 -1.03
C LEU A 58 -7.17 8.17 0.04
N ARG A 59 -8.48 8.44 0.19
CA ARG A 59 -9.34 7.68 1.12
C ARG A 59 -9.53 6.24 0.67
N GLU A 60 -9.78 6.01 -0.62
CA GLU A 60 -9.91 4.65 -1.17
C GLU A 60 -8.62 3.83 -0.99
N VAL A 61 -7.45 4.45 -1.18
CA VAL A 61 -6.15 3.80 -0.92
C VAL A 61 -5.99 3.47 0.56
N SER A 62 -6.39 4.38 1.46
CA SER A 62 -6.35 4.14 2.91
C SER A 62 -7.21 2.95 3.32
N GLU A 63 -8.39 2.76 2.72
CA GLU A 63 -9.26 1.62 2.98
C GLU A 63 -8.58 0.30 2.57
N LYS A 64 -7.98 0.26 1.37
CA LYS A 64 -7.25 -0.93 0.89
C LYS A 64 -6.05 -1.30 1.76
N LEU A 65 -5.33 -0.31 2.27
CA LEU A 65 -4.24 -0.53 3.23
C LEU A 65 -4.75 -1.09 4.55
N SER A 66 -5.92 -0.62 5.01
CA SER A 66 -6.56 -1.12 6.22
C SER A 66 -7.02 -2.57 6.07
N GLU A 67 -7.59 -2.94 4.92
CA GLU A 67 -7.94 -4.32 4.58
C GLU A 67 -6.70 -5.23 4.55
N ALA A 68 -5.61 -4.76 3.93
CA ALA A 68 -4.35 -5.51 3.88
C ALA A 68 -3.76 -5.74 5.28
N ALA A 69 -3.85 -4.74 6.18
CA ALA A 69 -3.44 -4.89 7.57
C ALA A 69 -4.30 -5.95 8.29
N GLY A 70 -5.62 -5.90 8.14
CA GLY A 70 -6.53 -6.89 8.71
C GLY A 70 -6.20 -8.33 8.29
N TRP A 71 -5.88 -8.54 7.01
CA TRP A 71 -5.45 -9.86 6.53
C TRP A 71 -4.15 -10.36 7.19
N ILE A 72 -3.20 -9.47 7.45
CA ILE A 72 -1.95 -9.82 8.13
C ILE A 72 -2.23 -10.18 9.59
N GLU A 73 -3.09 -9.43 10.27
CA GLU A 73 -3.51 -9.68 11.65
C GLU A 73 -4.22 -11.04 11.79
N GLU A 74 -5.16 -11.34 10.90
CA GLU A 74 -5.86 -12.63 10.84
C GLU A 74 -4.88 -13.79 10.62
N ARG A 75 -3.94 -13.63 9.68
CA ARG A 75 -2.90 -14.64 9.42
C ARG A 75 -2.00 -14.84 10.64
N ASN A 76 -1.66 -13.78 11.37
CA ASN A 76 -0.86 -13.88 12.58
C ASN A 76 -1.63 -14.59 13.70
N ALA A 77 -2.90 -14.22 13.90
CA ALA A 77 -3.78 -14.87 14.87
C ALA A 77 -3.95 -16.36 14.58
N ALA A 78 -4.18 -16.74 13.32
CA ALA A 78 -4.31 -18.13 12.90
C ALA A 78 -3.02 -18.94 13.11
N ARG A 79 -1.84 -18.35 12.85
CA ARG A 79 -0.54 -18.98 13.14
C ARG A 79 -0.30 -19.16 14.64
N ASN A 80 -0.69 -18.18 15.46
CA ASN A 80 -0.53 -18.24 16.91
C ASN A 80 -1.46 -19.29 17.55
N ALA A 81 -2.66 -19.50 16.97
CA ALA A 81 -3.58 -20.56 17.39
C ALA A 81 -3.07 -21.98 17.06
N GLN A 82 -2.24 -22.14 16.02
CA GLN A 82 -1.68 -23.43 15.60
C GLN A 82 -0.40 -23.82 16.36
N ASN A 83 0.33 -22.86 16.92
CA ASN A 83 1.49 -23.09 17.78
C ASN A 83 1.27 -22.45 19.15
N PRO A 84 0.45 -23.06 20.03
CA PRO A 84 0.32 -22.58 21.39
C PRO A 84 1.69 -22.63 22.07
N PRO A 85 2.09 -21.59 22.83
CA PRO A 85 3.35 -21.59 23.56
C PRO A 85 3.40 -22.81 24.48
N LYS A 86 4.48 -23.58 24.37
CA LYS A 86 4.73 -24.72 25.25
C LYS A 86 4.97 -24.19 26.67
N PRO A 87 4.34 -24.77 27.70
CA PRO A 87 4.43 -24.29 29.09
C PRO A 87 5.85 -24.26 29.62
#